data_AF-A0A968WFY0-F1
#
_entry.id   AF-A0A968WFY0-F1
#
_cell.length_a   1.000
_cell.length_b   1.000
_cell.length_c   1.000
_cell.angle_alpha   90.00
_cell.angle_beta   90.00
_cell.angle_gamma   90.00
#
_symmetry.space_group_name_H-M   'P 1'
#
loop_
_entity.id
_entity.type
_entity.pdbx_description
1 polymer ?
#
loop_
_entity_poly.entity_id
_entity_poly.type
_entity_poly.pdbx_seq_one_letter_code
_entity_poly.pdbx_strand_id
1 'polypeptide(L)'
;MVTDNKVGKQVLETLTLDVNPDTLFNQKSEDAFLPYQDKIIRNIYVRHIGFERTLYDSARRLKNLVVKVGNALHSDTREWAIRDNLFIHDGQPLNAYQLADNERYLRDLDFILDARIQVRPVARTDSVDLIIHTRDVFSFGGRFSPRSADKYKFRLYDVNLAGWGQRLQFNGLYDAGRNPAFGPEIIYQKSSVGGSLANLSVGYTTLNSGSSYGEEEEAAYYIRLDRPLVSPYTRLAGGLELSRNWSKNYGSKADSAFRSYRYYVYDAWVGYNVGSTQRRQRQKPAFSKSGAGFVRISAAYPINRQKFSIPNTTTIRLCSPMSHYSNRISIKRDTSTALAARKMFLMDTVWCWALAGPSNSTVSGLTSISK
;
A
#
# COMPACT_ATOMS: atom_id res chain seq x y z
N MET A 1 37.86 46.03 19.64
CA MET A 1 37.76 45.21 20.87
C MET A 1 36.60 45.75 21.70
N VAL A 2 35.38 45.34 21.34
CA VAL A 2 34.09 45.97 21.69
C VAL A 2 33.06 44.85 21.41
N THR A 3 32.12 44.40 22.24
CA THR A 3 31.52 44.81 23.52
C THR A 3 30.79 43.59 24.09
N ASP A 4 30.87 43.39 25.40
CA ASP A 4 30.10 42.40 26.16
C ASP A 4 28.64 42.88 26.26
N ASN A 5 27.82 42.53 25.26
CA ASN A 5 26.46 43.05 25.15
C ASN A 5 25.46 42.08 25.79
N LYS A 6 25.04 42.41 27.03
CA LYS A 6 24.06 41.64 27.84
C LYS A 6 22.77 41.31 27.08
N VAL A 7 22.37 42.16 26.13
CA VAL A 7 21.18 41.97 25.30
C VAL A 7 21.33 40.78 24.35
N GLY A 8 22.55 40.54 23.82
CA GLY A 8 22.81 39.41 22.93
C GLY A 8 22.75 38.05 23.64
N LYS A 9 23.15 38.00 24.92
CA LYS A 9 23.01 36.79 25.75
C LYS A 9 21.56 36.51 26.13
N GLN A 10 20.78 37.54 26.46
CA GLN A 10 19.36 37.38 26.77
C GLN A 10 18.53 36.95 25.54
N VAL A 11 18.85 37.44 24.35
CA VAL A 11 18.20 36.99 23.10
C VAL A 11 18.58 35.54 22.76
N LEU A 12 19.83 35.12 23.02
CA LEU A 12 20.21 33.71 22.87
C LEU A 12 19.48 32.80 23.87
N GLU A 13 19.36 33.22 25.14
CA GLU A 13 18.61 32.48 26.17
C GLU A 13 17.11 32.42 25.89
N THR A 14 16.53 33.43 25.23
CA THR A 14 15.11 33.42 24.84
C THR A 14 14.86 32.56 23.58
N LEU A 15 15.89 32.32 22.76
CA LEU A 15 15.84 31.46 21.57
C LEU A 15 16.27 30.01 21.84
N THR A 16 16.97 29.74 22.94
CA THR A 16 17.06 28.40 23.50
C THR A 16 15.76 28.11 24.22
N LEU A 17 14.74 27.69 23.46
CA LEU A 17 13.69 26.87 24.00
C LEU A 17 14.38 25.76 24.82
N ASP A 18 14.17 25.76 26.13
CA ASP A 18 14.33 24.57 26.95
C ASP A 18 13.46 23.50 26.31
N VAL A 19 14.07 22.71 25.44
CA VAL A 19 13.52 21.44 25.01
C VAL A 19 13.65 20.58 26.25
N ASN A 20 12.66 20.71 27.13
CA ASN A 20 12.31 19.67 28.06
C ASN A 20 12.27 18.40 27.19
N PRO A 21 13.16 17.42 27.40
CA PRO A 21 13.04 16.14 26.73
C PRO A 21 11.81 15.49 27.35
N ASP A 22 10.63 15.96 26.94
CA ASP A 22 9.38 15.21 27.00
C ASP A 22 9.80 13.81 26.60
N THR A 23 9.62 12.90 27.54
CA THR A 23 10.24 11.60 27.58
C THR A 23 9.75 10.86 26.34
N LEU A 24 10.47 11.01 25.23
CA LEU A 24 10.36 10.15 24.07
C LEU A 24 10.90 8.82 24.56
N PHE A 25 10.05 8.06 25.25
CA PHE A 25 10.24 6.64 25.44
C PHE A 25 10.19 6.04 24.04
N ASN A 26 11.32 6.08 23.36
CA ASN A 26 11.58 5.36 22.14
C ASN A 26 11.81 3.89 22.54
N GLN A 27 10.76 3.28 23.08
CA GLN A 27 10.74 1.86 23.37
C GLN A 27 10.51 1.13 22.07
N LYS A 28 11.33 0.12 21.80
CA LYS A 28 11.17 -0.66 20.58
C LYS A 28 9.89 -1.48 20.69
N SER A 29 9.16 -1.60 19.59
CA SER A 29 7.87 -2.30 19.58
C SER A 29 7.98 -3.76 20.04
N GLU A 30 9.15 -4.40 19.85
CA GLU A 30 9.41 -5.77 20.29
C GLU A 30 9.67 -5.93 21.80
N ASP A 31 10.04 -4.87 22.52
CA ASP A 31 10.54 -4.97 23.90
C ASP A 31 9.48 -5.54 24.84
N ALA A 32 8.20 -5.25 24.59
CA ALA A 32 7.07 -5.78 25.34
C ALA A 32 6.89 -7.31 25.17
N PHE A 33 7.42 -7.88 24.09
CA PHE A 33 7.25 -9.29 23.72
C PHE A 33 8.48 -10.15 24.02
N LEU A 34 9.67 -9.54 24.14
CA LEU A 34 10.92 -10.25 24.45
C LEU A 34 10.85 -11.19 25.67
N PRO A 35 10.17 -10.85 26.79
CA PRO A 35 10.07 -11.75 27.95
C PRO A 35 9.32 -13.06 27.68
N TYR A 36 8.58 -13.14 26.58
CA TYR A 36 7.76 -14.29 26.21
C TYR A 36 8.32 -15.05 25.01
N GLN A 37 9.53 -14.70 24.56
CA GLN A 37 10.19 -15.32 23.43
C GLN A 37 10.21 -16.86 23.59
N ASP A 38 9.95 -17.56 22.48
CA ASP A 38 9.93 -19.02 22.35
C ASP A 38 8.83 -19.76 23.14
N LYS A 39 8.01 -19.07 23.95
CA LYS A 39 6.81 -19.68 24.55
C LYS A 39 5.81 -20.08 23.47
N ILE A 40 5.07 -21.16 23.70
CA ILE A 40 4.09 -21.65 22.73
C ILE A 40 2.84 -20.78 22.76
N ILE A 41 2.44 -20.26 21.60
CA ILE A 41 1.16 -19.56 21.43
C ILE A 41 0.06 -20.62 21.49
N ARG A 42 -0.80 -20.55 22.51
CA ARG A 42 -1.87 -21.53 22.71
C ARG A 42 -3.15 -21.13 21.97
N ASN A 43 -3.61 -19.91 22.19
CA ASN A 43 -4.83 -19.36 21.58
C ASN A 43 -4.63 -17.88 21.26
N ILE A 44 -5.25 -17.43 20.17
CA ILE A 44 -5.37 -16.02 19.79
C ILE A 44 -6.84 -15.57 19.88
N TYR A 45 -7.09 -14.60 20.76
CA TYR A 45 -8.40 -13.98 20.96
C TYR A 45 -8.42 -12.57 20.38
N VAL A 46 -9.48 -12.21 19.67
CA VAL A 46 -9.70 -10.82 19.21
C VAL A 46 -10.74 -10.14 20.09
N ARG A 47 -10.45 -8.91 20.52
CA ARG A 47 -11.35 -8.09 21.33
C ARG A 47 -11.49 -6.71 20.69
N HIS A 48 -12.71 -6.36 20.33
CA HIS A 48 -13.03 -5.04 19.82
C HIS A 48 -13.25 -4.06 20.98
N ILE A 49 -12.54 -2.93 20.94
CA ILE A 49 -12.75 -1.81 21.85
C ILE A 49 -13.77 -0.89 21.19
N GLY A 50 -14.98 -0.84 21.76
CA GLY A 50 -16.09 -0.05 21.22
C GLY A 50 -15.81 1.46 21.17
N PHE A 51 -16.55 2.14 20.30
CA PHE A 51 -16.42 3.58 19.99
C PHE A 51 -16.84 4.56 21.11
N GLU A 52 -17.17 4.08 22.31
CA GLU A 52 -18.02 4.78 23.30
C GLU A 52 -17.37 5.97 24.04
N ARG A 53 -16.39 6.69 23.47
CA ARG A 53 -15.87 7.92 24.07
C ARG A 53 -15.83 9.10 23.07
N THR A 54 -16.94 9.85 23.12
CA THR A 54 -17.14 11.31 22.88
C THR A 54 -16.89 11.90 21.48
N LEU A 55 -17.90 12.61 20.95
CA LEU A 55 -17.77 14.00 20.41
C LEU A 55 -19.14 14.74 20.42
N TYR A 56 -19.25 15.67 21.38
CA TYR A 56 -20.04 16.91 21.55
C TYR A 56 -21.44 17.14 20.95
N ASP A 57 -22.32 17.60 21.85
CA ASP A 57 -23.66 18.20 21.73
C ASP A 57 -23.70 19.44 20.81
N SER A 58 -24.30 19.35 19.63
CA SER A 58 -25.30 20.34 19.19
C SER A 58 -26.08 19.85 17.95
N ALA A 59 -27.41 20.05 17.91
CA ALA A 59 -28.38 19.70 16.84
C ALA A 59 -29.11 18.34 16.98
N ARG A 60 -29.96 18.19 18.00
CA ARG A 60 -30.68 16.95 18.37
C ARG A 60 -31.52 16.27 17.27
N ARG A 61 -32.10 16.98 16.30
CA ARG A 61 -32.92 16.36 15.23
C ARG A 61 -32.13 15.86 14.02
N LEU A 62 -31.20 16.67 13.49
CA LEU A 62 -30.27 16.22 12.44
C LEU A 62 -29.31 15.15 12.99
N LYS A 63 -28.89 15.28 14.27
CA LYS A 63 -28.09 14.27 14.96
C LYS A 63 -28.77 12.92 14.99
N ASN A 64 -30.07 12.82 15.30
CA ASN A 64 -30.69 11.50 15.42
C ASN A 64 -30.71 10.73 14.10
N LEU A 65 -30.85 11.39 12.95
CA LEU A 65 -30.78 10.73 11.65
C LEU A 65 -29.33 10.43 11.25
N VAL A 66 -28.42 11.38 11.40
CA VAL A 66 -27.00 11.19 11.06
C VAL A 66 -26.32 10.17 11.98
N VAL A 67 -26.66 10.13 13.27
CA VAL A 67 -26.19 9.14 14.24
C VAL A 67 -26.85 7.78 14.01
N LYS A 68 -28.14 7.71 13.64
CA LYS A 68 -28.76 6.43 13.28
C LYS A 68 -28.19 5.84 11.99
N VAL A 69 -27.99 6.68 10.97
CA VAL A 69 -27.32 6.28 9.72
C VAL A 69 -25.86 5.94 10.00
N GLY A 70 -25.17 6.73 10.82
CA GLY A 70 -23.79 6.47 11.24
C GLY A 70 -23.65 5.15 11.98
N ASN A 71 -24.52 4.85 12.93
CA ASN A 71 -24.53 3.57 13.66
C ASN A 71 -25.00 2.40 12.80
N ALA A 72 -25.85 2.63 11.79
CA ALA A 72 -26.27 1.59 10.84
C ALA A 72 -25.20 1.29 9.78
N LEU A 73 -24.38 2.27 9.43
CA LEU A 73 -23.27 2.14 8.48
C LEU A 73 -21.98 1.68 9.15
N HIS A 74 -21.79 1.99 10.43
CA HIS A 74 -20.66 1.47 11.20
C HIS A 74 -20.90 -0.02 11.52
N SER A 75 -20.04 -0.86 10.95
CA SER A 75 -19.99 -2.29 11.27
C SER A 75 -18.70 -2.57 12.02
N ASP A 76 -18.83 -3.18 13.19
CA ASP A 76 -17.67 -3.73 13.88
C ASP A 76 -17.01 -4.79 12.99
N THR A 77 -15.69 -4.75 12.91
CA THR A 77 -14.92 -5.73 12.15
C THR A 77 -15.14 -7.11 12.75
N ARG A 78 -15.36 -8.11 11.90
CA ARG A 78 -15.51 -9.48 12.35
C ARG A 78 -14.15 -10.05 12.74
N GLU A 79 -14.13 -10.88 13.79
CA GLU A 79 -12.90 -11.51 14.28
C GLU A 79 -12.12 -12.25 13.19
N TRP A 80 -12.81 -12.95 12.27
CA TRP A 80 -12.14 -13.65 11.18
C TRP A 80 -11.41 -12.70 10.21
N ALA A 81 -11.91 -11.47 10.02
CA ALA A 81 -11.24 -10.49 9.16
C ALA A 81 -9.93 -10.00 9.79
N ILE A 82 -9.88 -9.91 11.13
CA ILE A 82 -8.63 -9.66 11.85
C ILE A 82 -7.70 -10.87 11.74
N ARG A 83 -8.21 -12.09 11.97
CA ARG A 83 -7.43 -13.34 11.88
C ARG A 83 -6.80 -13.55 10.51
N ASP A 84 -7.52 -13.24 9.43
CA ASP A 84 -6.98 -13.33 8.07
C ASP A 84 -5.75 -12.44 7.86
N ASN A 85 -5.56 -11.38 8.65
CA ASN A 85 -4.42 -10.48 8.56
C ASN A 85 -3.28 -10.83 9.55
N LEU A 86 -3.36 -11.96 10.24
CA LEU A 86 -2.31 -12.42 11.16
C LEU A 86 -1.27 -13.26 10.44
N PHE A 87 0.00 -13.01 10.73
CA PHE A 87 1.11 -13.87 10.28
C PHE A 87 1.44 -14.93 11.33
N ILE A 88 0.82 -14.79 12.50
CA ILE A 88 0.99 -15.66 13.65
C ILE A 88 -0.20 -16.59 13.82
N HIS A 89 0.08 -17.81 14.26
CA HIS A 89 -0.88 -18.90 14.37
C HIS A 89 -0.74 -19.59 15.73
N ASP A 90 -1.78 -20.29 16.15
CA ASP A 90 -1.74 -21.13 17.34
C ASP A 90 -0.76 -22.32 17.14
N GLY A 91 -0.15 -22.78 18.24
CA GLY A 91 0.77 -23.91 18.28
C GLY A 91 2.23 -23.61 17.90
N GLN A 92 2.54 -22.41 17.43
CA GLN A 92 3.92 -22.04 17.09
C GLN A 92 4.64 -21.32 18.25
N PRO A 93 5.99 -21.34 18.31
CA PRO A 93 6.76 -20.55 19.26
C PRO A 93 6.61 -19.06 18.99
N LEU A 94 6.44 -18.28 20.06
CA LEU A 94 6.33 -16.83 20.02
C LEU A 94 7.64 -16.22 19.53
N ASN A 95 7.54 -15.36 18.53
CA ASN A 95 8.64 -14.52 18.07
C ASN A 95 8.29 -13.05 18.30
N ALA A 96 9.02 -12.39 19.20
CA ALA A 96 8.76 -11.02 19.62
C ALA A 96 8.71 -10.03 18.45
N TYR A 97 9.63 -10.19 17.49
CA TYR A 97 9.70 -9.32 16.31
C TYR A 97 8.53 -9.57 15.34
N GLN A 98 8.11 -10.83 15.18
CA GLN A 98 6.92 -11.13 14.35
C GLN A 98 5.64 -10.59 14.97
N LEU A 99 5.50 -10.64 16.30
CA LEU A 99 4.36 -10.03 17.01
C LEU A 99 4.36 -8.50 16.81
N ALA A 100 5.51 -7.86 16.97
CA ALA A 100 5.64 -6.41 16.75
C ALA A 100 5.31 -6.01 15.30
N ASP A 101 5.83 -6.76 14.31
CA ASP A 101 5.50 -6.54 12.90
C ASP A 101 4.02 -6.75 12.60
N ASN A 102 3.39 -7.76 13.22
CA ASN A 102 1.98 -8.04 13.00
C ASN A 102 1.08 -7.00 13.69
N GLU A 103 1.44 -6.52 14.89
CA GLU A 103 0.78 -5.37 15.52
C GLU A 103 0.85 -4.13 14.62
N ARG A 104 2.03 -3.81 14.07
CA ARG A 104 2.19 -2.70 13.12
C ARG A 104 1.31 -2.92 11.87
N TYR A 105 1.35 -4.12 11.29
CA TYR A 105 0.57 -4.41 10.09
C TYR A 105 -0.94 -4.27 10.31
N LEU A 106 -1.46 -4.72 11.46
CA LEU A 106 -2.88 -4.54 11.80
C LEU A 106 -3.26 -3.06 11.86
N ARG A 107 -2.36 -2.18 12.33
CA ARG A 107 -2.58 -0.71 12.33
C ARG A 107 -2.52 -0.08 10.95
N ASP A 108 -1.84 -0.70 9.99
CA ASP A 108 -1.75 -0.21 8.61
C ASP A 108 -3.01 -0.59 7.79
N LEU A 109 -3.92 -1.40 8.34
CA LEU A 109 -5.17 -1.76 7.68
C LEU A 109 -6.13 -0.57 7.61
N ASP A 110 -6.69 -0.31 6.43
CA ASP A 110 -7.63 0.80 6.16
C ASP A 110 -8.81 0.90 7.15
N PHE A 111 -9.24 -0.21 7.74
CA PHE A 111 -10.40 -0.30 8.64
C PHE A 111 -10.04 -0.29 10.13
N ILE A 112 -8.76 -0.22 10.49
CA ILE A 112 -8.28 -0.24 11.87
C ILE A 112 -7.68 1.12 12.22
N LEU A 113 -8.14 1.70 13.34
CA LEU A 113 -7.60 2.93 13.91
C LEU A 113 -6.40 2.64 14.82
N ASP A 114 -6.52 1.60 15.66
CA ASP A 114 -5.43 1.11 16.50
C ASP A 114 -5.57 -0.39 16.73
N ALA A 115 -4.43 -1.06 16.90
CA ALA A 115 -4.35 -2.48 17.24
C ALA A 115 -3.23 -2.67 18.27
N ARG A 116 -3.47 -3.48 19.30
CA ARG A 116 -2.50 -3.81 20.34
C ARG A 116 -2.53 -5.29 20.63
N ILE A 117 -1.37 -5.95 20.67
CA ILE A 117 -1.26 -7.35 21.05
C ILE A 117 -0.83 -7.41 22.51
N GLN A 118 -1.64 -8.05 23.34
CA GLN A 118 -1.32 -8.33 24.73
C GLN A 118 -0.98 -9.80 24.89
N VAL A 119 0.18 -10.09 25.47
CA VAL A 119 0.59 -11.46 25.82
C VAL A 119 0.13 -11.76 27.24
N ARG A 120 -0.60 -12.86 27.41
CA ARG A 120 -1.09 -13.32 28.71
C ARG A 120 -0.47 -14.67 29.05
N PRO A 121 0.51 -14.73 29.98
CA PRO A 121 1.14 -15.99 30.34
C PRO A 121 0.13 -16.94 31.00
N VAL A 122 0.23 -18.22 30.67
CA VAL A 122 -0.55 -19.27 31.33
C VAL A 122 0.24 -19.76 32.54
N ALA A 123 -0.41 -19.80 33.71
CA ALA A 123 0.27 -20.18 34.94
C ALA A 123 0.79 -21.62 34.85
N ARG A 124 2.05 -21.82 35.28
CA ARG A 124 2.71 -23.13 35.39
C ARG A 124 2.87 -23.88 34.05
N THR A 125 2.92 -23.18 32.92
CA THR A 125 3.21 -23.77 31.61
C THR A 125 4.13 -22.86 30.79
N ASP A 126 4.76 -23.43 29.75
CA ASP A 126 5.56 -22.70 28.77
C ASP A 126 4.71 -22.14 27.62
N SER A 127 3.46 -21.79 27.93
CA SER A 127 2.49 -21.32 26.94
C SER A 127 1.93 -19.94 27.29
N VAL A 128 1.49 -19.24 26.25
CA VAL A 128 0.89 -17.92 26.34
C VAL A 128 -0.39 -17.87 25.51
N ASP A 129 -1.37 -17.10 25.99
CA ASP A 129 -2.49 -16.67 25.16
C ASP A 129 -2.21 -15.27 24.62
N LEU A 130 -2.64 -14.99 23.39
CA LEU A 130 -2.58 -13.66 22.80
C LEU A 130 -3.96 -13.03 22.78
N ILE A 131 -4.05 -11.76 23.18
CA ILE A 131 -5.26 -10.97 23.12
C ILE A 131 -4.99 -9.77 22.23
N ILE A 132 -5.63 -9.76 21.06
CA ILE A 132 -5.54 -8.67 20.09
C ILE A 132 -6.68 -7.71 20.39
N HIS A 133 -6.33 -6.52 20.84
CA HIS A 133 -7.29 -5.43 21.02
C HIS A 133 -7.30 -4.58 19.77
N THR A 134 -8.47 -4.39 19.16
CA THR A 134 -8.61 -3.53 17.98
C THR A 134 -9.60 -2.40 18.25
N ARG A 135 -9.32 -1.25 17.65
CA ARG A 135 -10.23 -0.12 17.56
C ARG A 135 -10.42 0.18 16.10
N ASP A 136 -11.66 0.19 15.64
CA ASP A 136 -11.96 0.34 14.23
C ASP A 136 -12.03 1.83 13.84
N VAL A 137 -11.98 2.14 12.55
CA VAL A 137 -12.32 3.46 12.01
C VAL A 137 -13.81 3.53 11.65
N PHE A 138 -14.34 4.74 11.51
CA PHE A 138 -15.64 4.92 10.88
C PHE A 138 -15.55 4.54 9.40
N SER A 139 -16.33 3.54 8.98
CA SER A 139 -16.11 2.81 7.73
C SER A 139 -16.47 3.62 6.48
N PHE A 140 -17.55 4.41 6.55
CA PHE A 140 -18.05 5.19 5.41
C PHE A 140 -17.43 6.60 5.35
N GLY A 141 -16.95 7.01 4.18
CA GLY A 141 -16.30 8.30 3.98
C GLY A 141 -16.54 8.90 2.60
N GLY A 142 -16.35 10.21 2.53
CA GLY A 142 -16.46 10.99 1.30
C GLY A 142 -15.33 11.99 1.16
N ARG A 143 -14.90 12.26 -0.07
CA ARG A 143 -13.93 13.32 -0.38
C ARG A 143 -14.35 14.06 -1.65
N PHE A 144 -14.45 15.37 -1.55
CA PHE A 144 -14.63 16.27 -2.68
C PHE A 144 -13.32 17.00 -2.98
N SER A 145 -12.88 16.99 -4.24
CA SER A 145 -11.61 17.54 -4.71
C SER A 145 -11.85 18.41 -5.96
N PRO A 146 -12.22 19.69 -5.79
CA PRO A 146 -12.36 20.62 -6.91
C PRO A 146 -10.98 21.02 -7.44
N ARG A 147 -10.82 21.16 -8.76
CA ARG A 147 -9.59 21.65 -9.41
C ARG A 147 -9.82 22.95 -10.18
N SER A 148 -10.99 23.10 -10.79
CA SER A 148 -11.50 24.34 -11.39
C SER A 148 -13.03 24.34 -11.35
N ALA A 149 -13.68 25.43 -11.77
CA ALA A 149 -15.14 25.50 -11.88
C ALA A 149 -15.71 24.36 -12.73
N ASP A 150 -14.99 23.99 -13.79
CA ASP A 150 -15.43 23.00 -14.77
C ASP A 150 -14.85 21.60 -14.54
N LYS A 151 -14.02 21.41 -13.50
CA LYS A 151 -13.35 20.12 -13.22
C LYS A 151 -13.29 19.83 -11.73
N TYR A 152 -14.01 18.79 -11.31
CA TYR A 152 -14.04 18.33 -9.92
C TYR A 152 -14.13 16.81 -9.83
N LYS A 153 -13.49 16.27 -8.80
CA LYS A 153 -13.53 14.85 -8.46
C LYS A 153 -14.25 14.67 -7.14
N PHE A 154 -15.09 13.65 -7.05
CA PHE A 154 -15.62 13.18 -5.79
C PHE A 154 -15.31 11.69 -5.61
N ARG A 155 -15.21 11.28 -4.36
CA ARG A 155 -14.94 9.91 -3.95
C ARG A 155 -15.86 9.59 -2.79
N LEU A 156 -16.60 8.50 -2.89
CA LEU A 156 -17.39 7.91 -1.82
C LEU A 156 -16.85 6.51 -1.58
N TYR A 157 -16.72 6.10 -0.33
CA TYR A 157 -16.18 4.79 -0.01
C TYR A 157 -16.70 4.26 1.31
N ASP A 158 -16.71 2.94 1.42
CA ASP A 158 -16.78 2.19 2.66
C ASP A 158 -15.50 1.35 2.74
N VAL A 159 -14.75 1.42 3.84
CA VAL A 159 -13.50 0.65 4.03
C VAL A 159 -13.69 -0.69 4.76
N ASN A 160 -14.86 -0.93 5.34
CA ASN A 160 -15.15 -2.12 6.14
C ASN A 160 -16.57 -2.62 5.91
N LEU A 161 -16.92 -2.86 4.64
CA LEU A 161 -18.26 -3.28 4.24
C LEU A 161 -18.71 -4.50 5.05
N ALA A 162 -19.80 -4.35 5.81
CA ALA A 162 -20.37 -5.39 6.68
C ALA A 162 -19.41 -5.97 7.76
N GLY A 163 -18.32 -5.26 8.07
CA GLY A 163 -17.31 -5.72 9.02
C GLY A 163 -16.34 -6.74 8.44
N TRP A 164 -16.23 -6.86 7.11
CA TRP A 164 -15.51 -7.94 6.43
C TRP A 164 -14.09 -7.59 6.00
N GLY A 165 -13.57 -6.43 6.38
CA GLY A 165 -12.29 -5.92 5.87
C GLY A 165 -12.31 -5.70 4.35
N GLN A 166 -13.48 -5.32 3.81
CA GLN A 166 -13.71 -5.09 2.39
C GLN A 166 -13.96 -3.62 2.12
N ARG A 167 -13.31 -3.09 1.09
CA ARG A 167 -13.50 -1.73 0.62
C ARG A 167 -14.40 -1.72 -0.61
N LEU A 168 -15.42 -0.87 -0.61
CA LEU A 168 -16.18 -0.51 -1.79
C LEU A 168 -16.04 0.99 -2.03
N GLN A 169 -15.62 1.39 -3.22
CA GLN A 169 -15.33 2.78 -3.54
C GLN A 169 -15.91 3.18 -4.89
N PHE A 170 -16.55 4.34 -4.91
CA PHE A 170 -17.03 5.02 -6.10
C PHE A 170 -16.28 6.35 -6.25
N ASN A 171 -15.64 6.54 -7.39
CA ASN A 171 -15.03 7.80 -7.79
C ASN A 171 -15.82 8.38 -8.98
N GLY A 172 -16.09 9.68 -8.94
CA GLY A 172 -16.66 10.43 -10.05
C GLY A 172 -15.75 11.58 -10.43
N LEU A 173 -15.48 11.74 -11.72
CA LEU A 173 -14.84 12.93 -12.29
C LEU A 173 -15.86 13.64 -13.16
N TYR A 174 -16.12 14.90 -12.86
CA TYR A 174 -16.74 15.81 -13.81
C TYR A 174 -15.66 16.67 -14.44
N ASP A 175 -15.67 16.78 -15.76
CA ASP A 175 -14.78 17.61 -16.56
C ASP A 175 -15.55 18.08 -17.80
N ALA A 176 -15.86 19.38 -17.90
CA ALA A 176 -16.63 19.91 -19.03
C ALA A 176 -15.91 19.77 -20.39
N GLY A 177 -14.57 19.66 -20.38
CA GLY A 177 -13.78 19.41 -21.60
C GLY A 177 -13.83 17.96 -22.08
N ARG A 178 -14.56 17.10 -21.36
CA ARG A 178 -14.66 15.67 -21.59
C ARG A 178 -16.02 15.30 -22.19
N ASN A 179 -16.06 14.31 -23.07
CA ASN A 179 -17.28 13.78 -23.66
C ASN A 179 -17.33 12.24 -23.49
N PRO A 180 -18.19 11.70 -22.61
CA PRO A 180 -19.08 12.42 -21.69
C PRO A 180 -18.31 13.21 -20.62
N ALA A 181 -18.91 14.30 -20.13
CA ALA A 181 -18.32 15.17 -19.11
C ALA A 181 -18.10 14.43 -17.78
N PHE A 182 -18.95 13.46 -17.49
CA PHE A 182 -18.85 12.62 -16.32
C PHE A 182 -18.13 11.29 -16.60
N GLY A 183 -17.13 10.97 -15.80
CA GLY A 183 -16.41 9.71 -15.78
C GLY A 183 -16.56 8.98 -14.45
N PRO A 184 -17.11 7.75 -14.44
CA PRO A 184 -17.15 6.92 -13.24
C PRO A 184 -15.91 6.04 -13.10
N GLU A 185 -15.62 5.67 -11.85
CA GLU A 185 -14.75 4.55 -11.47
C GLU A 185 -15.33 3.85 -10.24
N ILE A 186 -15.32 2.52 -10.26
CA ILE A 186 -15.78 1.66 -9.17
C ILE A 186 -14.64 0.72 -8.82
N ILE A 187 -14.31 0.63 -7.54
CA ILE A 187 -13.25 -0.21 -7.02
C ILE A 187 -13.80 -1.01 -5.85
N TYR A 188 -13.61 -2.33 -5.90
CA TYR A 188 -13.81 -3.24 -4.78
C TYR A 188 -12.45 -3.79 -4.36
N GLN A 189 -12.18 -3.82 -3.06
CA GLN A 189 -10.95 -4.41 -2.52
C GLN A 189 -11.26 -5.32 -1.34
N LYS A 190 -10.52 -6.42 -1.21
CA LYS A 190 -10.56 -7.31 -0.06
C LYS A 190 -9.15 -7.52 0.47
N SER A 191 -8.93 -7.13 1.71
CA SER A 191 -7.67 -7.37 2.40
C SER A 191 -7.54 -8.84 2.78
N SER A 192 -6.34 -9.40 2.60
CA SER A 192 -6.00 -10.80 2.90
C SER A 192 -7.06 -11.84 2.52
N VAL A 193 -7.09 -12.25 1.25
CA VAL A 193 -8.01 -13.28 0.78
C VAL A 193 -7.66 -14.63 1.41
N GLY A 194 -8.51 -15.09 2.34
CA GLY A 194 -8.40 -16.42 2.96
C GLY A 194 -7.14 -16.60 3.79
N GLY A 195 -6.68 -15.56 4.48
CA GLY A 195 -5.48 -15.61 5.32
C GLY A 195 -4.16 -15.61 4.55
N SER A 196 -4.19 -15.47 3.22
CA SER A 196 -2.98 -15.50 2.38
C SER A 196 -2.12 -14.24 2.48
N LEU A 197 -2.66 -13.17 3.08
CA LEU A 197 -2.11 -11.81 3.08
C LEU A 197 -2.05 -11.17 1.69
N ALA A 198 -2.69 -11.81 0.71
CA ALA A 198 -2.84 -11.26 -0.62
C ALA A 198 -4.12 -10.42 -0.69
N ASN A 199 -3.96 -9.17 -1.08
CA ASN A 199 -5.04 -8.22 -1.27
C ASN A 199 -5.62 -8.37 -2.67
N LEU A 200 -6.92 -8.56 -2.78
CA LEU A 200 -7.64 -8.56 -4.05
C LEU A 200 -8.19 -7.17 -4.33
N SER A 201 -8.05 -6.69 -5.55
CA SER A 201 -8.71 -5.49 -6.05
C SER A 201 -9.36 -5.77 -7.39
N VAL A 202 -10.63 -5.41 -7.54
CA VAL A 202 -11.38 -5.50 -8.79
C VAL A 202 -11.92 -4.12 -9.09
N GLY A 203 -11.75 -3.65 -10.32
CA GLY A 203 -12.17 -2.30 -10.65
C GLY A 203 -12.59 -2.11 -12.09
N TYR A 204 -13.46 -1.13 -12.27
CA TYR A 204 -13.79 -0.52 -13.54
C TYR A 204 -13.45 0.96 -13.46
N THR A 205 -12.72 1.48 -14.44
CA THR A 205 -12.38 2.90 -14.48
C THR A 205 -12.55 3.45 -15.88
N THR A 206 -13.07 4.67 -15.96
CA THR A 206 -12.95 5.52 -17.15
C THR A 206 -11.87 6.58 -16.96
N LEU A 207 -11.26 6.71 -15.78
CA LEU A 207 -10.43 7.84 -15.37
C LEU A 207 -8.95 7.67 -15.71
N ASN A 208 -8.60 6.66 -16.51
CA ASN A 208 -7.22 6.28 -16.84
C ASN A 208 -6.34 6.02 -15.59
N SER A 209 -6.94 5.51 -14.52
CA SER A 209 -6.28 5.14 -13.25
C SER A 209 -5.81 3.69 -13.20
N GLY A 210 -6.15 2.89 -14.23
CA GLY A 210 -5.66 1.53 -14.40
C GLY A 210 -4.23 1.49 -14.97
N SER A 211 -3.67 0.30 -15.10
CA SER A 211 -2.39 0.12 -15.80
C SER A 211 -2.57 0.47 -17.28
N SER A 212 -1.89 1.51 -17.76
CA SER A 212 -2.08 2.09 -19.09
C SER A 212 -0.78 2.12 -19.87
N TYR A 213 -0.74 1.42 -21.00
CA TYR A 213 0.37 1.35 -21.94
C TYR A 213 0.13 2.18 -23.21
N GLY A 214 -1.09 2.69 -23.37
CA GLY A 214 -1.48 3.56 -24.47
C GLY A 214 -1.09 5.02 -24.31
N GLU A 215 -1.40 5.78 -25.35
CA GLU A 215 -1.19 7.23 -25.42
C GLU A 215 -2.50 8.03 -25.27
N GLU A 216 -3.63 7.34 -25.30
CA GLU A 216 -4.95 7.96 -25.16
C GLU A 216 -5.47 7.78 -23.74
N GLU A 217 -6.55 8.49 -23.41
CA GLU A 217 -7.33 8.12 -22.23
C GLU A 217 -8.00 6.77 -22.45
N GLU A 218 -7.84 5.88 -21.47
CA GLU A 218 -8.37 4.53 -21.51
C GLU A 218 -9.43 4.33 -20.45
N ALA A 219 -10.41 3.52 -20.81
CA ALA A 219 -11.21 2.82 -19.83
C ALA A 219 -10.69 1.39 -19.68
N ALA A 220 -10.80 0.86 -18.46
CA ALA A 220 -10.26 -0.45 -18.13
C ALA A 220 -11.14 -1.19 -17.14
N TYR A 221 -11.23 -2.51 -17.33
CA TYR A 221 -11.56 -3.45 -16.27
C TYR A 221 -10.28 -4.10 -15.80
N TYR A 222 -10.08 -4.22 -14.49
CA TYR A 222 -8.90 -4.88 -13.95
C TYR A 222 -9.22 -5.72 -12.74
N ILE A 223 -8.43 -6.78 -12.58
CA ILE A 223 -8.35 -7.63 -11.39
C ILE A 223 -6.88 -7.63 -10.98
N ARG A 224 -6.61 -7.36 -9.71
CA ARG A 224 -5.28 -7.33 -9.14
C ARG A 224 -5.26 -8.18 -7.88
N LEU A 225 -4.24 -9.01 -7.76
CA LEU A 225 -3.90 -9.71 -6.53
C LEU A 225 -2.50 -9.24 -6.14
N ASP A 226 -2.35 -8.70 -4.94
CA ASP A 226 -1.07 -8.18 -4.47
C ASP A 226 -0.77 -8.73 -3.07
N ARG A 227 0.35 -9.43 -2.93
CA ARG A 227 0.85 -9.94 -1.66
C ARG A 227 2.15 -9.21 -1.31
N PRO A 228 2.09 -8.19 -0.44
CA PRO A 228 3.27 -7.40 -0.09
C PRO A 228 4.23 -8.19 0.82
N LEU A 229 5.48 -7.70 0.90
CA LEU A 229 6.42 -8.11 1.95
C LEU A 229 6.02 -7.44 3.27
N VAL A 230 5.07 -8.05 3.99
CA VAL A 230 4.53 -7.51 5.24
C VAL A 230 5.54 -7.47 6.40
N SER A 231 6.58 -8.30 6.33
CA SER A 231 7.59 -8.44 7.36
C SER A 231 8.91 -8.96 6.76
N PRO A 232 10.08 -8.62 7.33
CA PRO A 232 11.36 -9.19 6.92
C PRO A 232 11.46 -10.72 7.09
N TYR A 233 10.54 -11.33 7.84
CA TYR A 233 10.43 -12.78 8.00
C TYR A 233 9.54 -13.44 6.92
N THR A 234 8.85 -12.63 6.11
CA THR A 234 8.01 -13.12 5.00
C THR A 234 8.90 -13.70 3.91
N ARG A 235 8.62 -14.95 3.51
CA ARG A 235 9.39 -15.67 2.49
C ARG A 235 9.05 -15.28 1.06
N LEU A 236 7.77 -15.07 0.80
CA LEU A 236 7.24 -14.91 -0.55
C LEU A 236 6.40 -13.64 -0.61
N ALA A 237 6.61 -12.84 -1.63
CA ALA A 237 5.72 -11.78 -2.07
C ALA A 237 5.42 -11.98 -3.55
N GLY A 238 4.37 -11.35 -4.03
CA GLY A 238 4.03 -11.46 -5.43
C GLY A 238 2.83 -10.62 -5.79
N GLY A 239 2.63 -10.42 -7.07
CA GLY A 239 1.47 -9.74 -7.58
C GLY A 239 1.06 -10.28 -8.94
N LEU A 240 -0.21 -10.14 -9.24
CA LEU A 240 -0.83 -10.48 -10.50
C LEU A 240 -1.79 -9.35 -10.86
N GLU A 241 -1.68 -8.81 -12.06
CA GLU A 241 -2.64 -7.89 -12.64
C GLU A 241 -3.10 -8.42 -13.99
N LEU A 242 -4.42 -8.53 -14.11
CA LEU A 242 -5.11 -8.84 -15.35
C LEU A 242 -5.98 -7.64 -15.68
N SER A 243 -5.79 -7.02 -16.83
CA SER A 243 -6.65 -5.91 -17.25
C SER A 243 -7.06 -5.99 -18.71
N ARG A 244 -8.22 -5.42 -19.01
CA ARG A 244 -8.70 -5.19 -20.37
C ARG A 244 -8.86 -3.70 -20.55
N ASN A 245 -8.09 -3.13 -21.45
CA ASN A 245 -8.03 -1.70 -21.68
C ASN A 245 -8.54 -1.37 -23.08
N TRP A 246 -9.21 -0.23 -23.20
CA TRP A 246 -9.60 0.33 -24.49
C TRP A 246 -9.53 1.85 -24.46
N SER A 247 -9.01 2.42 -25.54
CA SER A 247 -9.00 3.86 -25.76
C SER A 247 -10.41 4.40 -25.90
N LYS A 248 -10.65 5.59 -25.37
CA LYS A 248 -11.89 6.35 -25.57
C LYS A 248 -11.53 7.80 -25.90
N ASN A 249 -12.17 8.34 -26.93
CA ASN A 249 -11.93 9.70 -27.39
C ASN A 249 -12.69 10.72 -26.56
N TYR A 250 -12.34 10.82 -25.28
CA TYR A 250 -13.05 11.71 -24.37
C TYR A 250 -12.82 13.20 -24.69
N GLY A 251 -11.70 13.56 -25.32
CA GLY A 251 -11.42 14.93 -25.75
C GLY A 251 -12.01 15.31 -27.11
N SER A 252 -12.85 14.46 -27.72
CA SER A 252 -13.44 14.68 -29.05
C SER A 252 -12.42 15.07 -30.13
N LYS A 253 -11.23 14.44 -30.11
CA LYS A 253 -10.18 14.62 -31.12
C LYS A 253 -10.69 14.21 -32.51
N ALA A 254 -10.17 14.81 -33.58
CA ALA A 254 -10.46 14.37 -34.94
C ALA A 254 -9.99 12.92 -35.19
N ASP A 255 -10.65 12.22 -36.12
CA ASP A 255 -10.36 10.81 -36.43
C ASP A 255 -8.91 10.55 -36.90
N SER A 256 -8.27 11.56 -37.50
CA SER A 256 -6.86 11.51 -37.89
C SER A 256 -5.90 11.54 -36.69
N ALA A 257 -6.32 12.13 -35.57
CA ALA A 257 -5.53 12.30 -34.36
C ALA A 257 -5.83 11.23 -33.29
N PHE A 258 -7.06 10.71 -33.24
CA PHE A 258 -7.46 9.71 -32.25
C PHE A 258 -6.99 8.30 -32.62
N ARG A 259 -6.31 7.64 -31.67
CA ARG A 259 -5.89 6.23 -31.84
C ARG A 259 -6.86 5.29 -31.14
N SER A 260 -7.70 4.60 -31.94
CA SER A 260 -8.61 3.57 -31.43
C SER A 260 -7.91 2.22 -31.28
N TYR A 261 -7.70 1.76 -30.05
CA TYR A 261 -7.12 0.45 -29.73
C TYR A 261 -7.77 -0.22 -28.53
N ARG A 262 -7.56 -1.54 -28.44
CA ARG A 262 -8.01 -2.40 -27.34
C ARG A 262 -6.94 -3.45 -27.07
N TYR A 263 -6.63 -3.74 -25.82
CA TYR A 263 -5.63 -4.73 -25.44
C TYR A 263 -5.91 -5.35 -24.08
N TYR A 264 -5.24 -6.46 -23.81
CA TYR A 264 -5.16 -7.09 -22.49
C TYR A 264 -3.79 -6.86 -21.87
N VAL A 265 -3.74 -6.67 -20.55
CA VAL A 265 -2.50 -6.68 -19.76
C VAL A 265 -2.49 -7.94 -18.92
N TYR A 266 -1.35 -8.61 -18.92
CA TYR A 266 -0.99 -9.67 -17.99
C TYR A 266 0.33 -9.28 -17.36
N ASP A 267 0.30 -8.91 -16.09
CA ASP A 267 1.50 -8.59 -15.31
C ASP A 267 1.55 -9.50 -14.10
N ALA A 268 2.67 -10.19 -13.92
CA ALA A 268 2.88 -11.08 -12.80
C ALA A 268 4.29 -10.91 -12.26
N TRP A 269 4.44 -10.85 -10.94
CA TRP A 269 5.74 -10.84 -10.30
C TRP A 269 5.74 -11.70 -9.05
N VAL A 270 6.91 -12.21 -8.72
CA VAL A 270 7.17 -13.01 -7.54
C VAL A 270 8.49 -12.57 -6.92
N GLY A 271 8.50 -12.42 -5.60
CA GLY A 271 9.67 -12.10 -4.81
C GLY A 271 9.92 -13.17 -3.77
N TYR A 272 11.17 -13.63 -3.66
CA TYR A 272 11.58 -14.60 -2.64
C TYR A 272 12.67 -14.02 -1.74
N ASN A 273 12.43 -14.05 -0.43
CA ASN A 273 13.34 -13.55 0.60
C ASN A 273 14.17 -14.69 1.20
N VAL A 274 15.43 -14.77 0.77
CA VAL A 274 16.37 -15.83 1.14
C VAL A 274 16.86 -15.67 2.60
N GLY A 275 16.85 -14.45 3.15
CA GLY A 275 17.34 -14.14 4.50
C GLY A 275 16.34 -14.42 5.64
N SER A 276 15.07 -14.71 5.30
CA SER A 276 13.98 -14.89 6.28
C SER A 276 14.22 -16.05 7.26
N THR A 277 14.77 -17.17 6.79
CA THR A 277 15.00 -18.37 7.61
C THR A 277 16.11 -18.17 8.66
N GLN A 278 17.20 -17.48 8.31
CA GLN A 278 18.28 -17.17 9.26
C GLN A 278 17.85 -16.16 10.33
N ARG A 279 17.00 -15.17 10.00
CA ARG A 279 16.48 -14.21 10.98
C ARG A 279 15.48 -14.83 11.96
N ARG A 280 14.72 -15.85 11.54
CA ARG A 280 13.81 -16.58 12.44
C ARG A 280 14.59 -17.36 13.53
N GLN A 281 15.83 -17.77 13.24
CA GLN A 281 16.70 -18.52 14.16
C GLN A 281 17.70 -17.64 14.92
N ARG A 282 18.26 -16.60 14.28
CA ARG A 282 19.13 -15.64 14.95
C ARG A 282 18.27 -14.56 15.60
N GLN A 283 17.93 -14.79 16.86
CA GLN A 283 17.15 -13.94 17.76
C GLN A 283 17.85 -12.58 18.10
N LYS A 284 18.57 -11.98 17.15
CA LYS A 284 19.19 -10.65 17.22
C LYS A 284 19.07 -9.99 15.84
N PRO A 285 18.88 -8.65 15.76
CA PRO A 285 18.94 -7.92 14.51
C PRO A 285 20.41 -7.84 14.05
N ALA A 286 20.97 -8.97 13.62
CA ALA A 286 22.23 -8.96 12.90
C ALA A 286 21.94 -8.47 11.49
N PHE A 287 22.68 -7.45 11.06
CA PHE A 287 22.75 -6.97 9.68
C PHE A 287 23.39 -8.05 8.79
N SER A 288 22.76 -9.21 8.69
CA SER A 288 23.10 -10.24 7.72
C SER A 288 22.57 -9.77 6.38
N LYS A 289 23.44 -9.81 5.35
CA LYS A 289 23.13 -9.46 3.96
C LYS A 289 21.94 -10.28 3.48
N SER A 290 20.73 -9.77 3.65
CA SER A 290 19.51 -10.43 3.20
C SER A 290 19.29 -10.06 1.73
N GLY A 291 19.48 -11.04 0.86
CA GLY A 291 19.09 -10.96 -0.54
C GLY A 291 17.58 -11.25 -0.67
N ALA A 292 16.84 -10.34 -1.28
CA ALA A 292 15.52 -10.63 -1.83
C ALA A 292 15.65 -10.66 -3.35
N GLY A 293 15.33 -11.80 -3.96
CA GLY A 293 15.32 -11.94 -5.41
C GLY A 293 13.91 -11.71 -5.93
N PHE A 294 13.75 -10.82 -6.91
CA PHE A 294 12.46 -10.55 -7.56
C PHE A 294 12.52 -10.91 -9.03
N VAL A 295 11.46 -11.57 -9.51
CA VAL A 295 11.21 -11.85 -10.92
C VAL A 295 9.88 -11.21 -11.28
N ARG A 296 9.87 -10.35 -12.29
CA ARG A 296 8.64 -9.78 -12.88
C ARG A 296 8.57 -10.12 -14.35
N ILE A 297 7.37 -10.48 -14.80
CA ILE A 297 7.00 -10.76 -16.17
C ILE A 297 5.75 -9.94 -16.48
N SER A 298 5.88 -9.00 -17.40
CA SER A 298 4.78 -8.15 -17.86
C SER A 298 4.61 -8.31 -19.36
N ALA A 299 3.37 -8.45 -19.82
CA ALA A 299 3.01 -8.54 -21.23
C ALA A 299 1.68 -7.82 -21.51
N ALA A 300 1.58 -7.17 -22.66
CA ALA A 300 0.35 -6.56 -23.14
C ALA A 300 0.05 -7.04 -24.57
N TYR A 301 -1.16 -7.54 -24.80
CA TYR A 301 -1.57 -8.16 -26.07
C TYR A 301 -2.71 -7.38 -26.73
N PRO A 302 -2.53 -6.88 -27.97
CA PRO A 302 -3.57 -6.15 -28.69
C PRO A 302 -4.70 -7.08 -29.15
N ILE A 303 -5.95 -6.60 -29.08
CA ILE A 303 -7.14 -7.31 -29.56
C ILE A 303 -7.41 -7.00 -31.03
N ASN A 304 -7.27 -5.73 -31.44
CA ASN A 304 -7.42 -5.31 -32.83
C ASN A 304 -6.07 -4.80 -33.36
N ARG A 305 -5.58 -5.36 -34.48
CA ARG A 305 -4.30 -4.98 -35.11
C ARG A 305 -4.27 -3.59 -35.77
N GLN A 306 -5.32 -2.78 -35.63
CA GLN A 306 -5.35 -1.49 -36.33
C GLN A 306 -4.58 -0.42 -35.56
N LYS A 307 -3.56 0.15 -36.23
CA LYS A 307 -2.79 1.36 -35.87
C LYS A 307 -2.21 1.41 -34.46
N PHE A 308 -1.82 0.28 -33.88
CA PHE A 308 -1.12 0.27 -32.59
C PHE A 308 -0.08 -0.86 -32.54
N SER A 309 1.19 -0.48 -32.49
CA SER A 309 2.29 -1.38 -32.16
C SER A 309 2.50 -1.32 -30.65
N ILE A 310 1.81 -2.19 -29.92
CA ILE A 310 2.33 -2.60 -28.61
C ILE A 310 3.46 -3.56 -28.96
N PRO A 311 4.71 -3.27 -28.61
CA PRO A 311 5.74 -4.27 -28.79
C PRO A 311 5.33 -5.47 -27.93
N ASN A 312 5.17 -6.66 -28.52
CA ASN A 312 4.96 -7.92 -27.80
C ASN A 312 6.18 -8.15 -26.91
N THR A 313 6.24 -7.47 -25.77
CA THR A 313 7.45 -7.35 -24.95
C THR A 313 7.18 -8.08 -23.68
N THR A 314 7.58 -9.34 -23.65
CA THR A 314 7.77 -10.04 -22.38
C THR A 314 9.04 -9.49 -21.77
N THR A 315 8.91 -8.61 -20.78
CA THR A 315 10.08 -8.11 -20.04
C THR A 315 10.29 -9.02 -18.82
N ILE A 316 11.41 -9.74 -18.80
CA ILE A 316 11.84 -10.50 -17.61
C ILE A 316 12.96 -9.70 -16.95
N ARG A 317 12.74 -9.22 -15.73
CA ARG A 317 13.81 -8.61 -14.92
C ARG A 317 14.02 -9.36 -13.61
N LEU A 318 15.29 -9.59 -13.32
CA LEU A 318 15.80 -10.05 -12.04
C LEU A 318 16.35 -8.83 -11.29
N CYS A 319 15.70 -8.43 -10.20
CA CYS A 319 16.26 -7.43 -9.28
C CYS A 319 16.81 -8.17 -8.05
N SER A 320 18.13 -8.03 -7.84
CA SER A 320 18.84 -8.44 -6.62
C SER A 320 19.27 -7.17 -5.87
N PRO A 321 19.25 -7.14 -4.52
CA PRO A 321 19.80 -6.00 -3.79
C PRO A 321 21.29 -5.87 -4.11
N MET A 322 21.70 -4.65 -4.47
CA MET A 322 23.06 -4.30 -4.84
C MET A 322 24.07 -4.72 -3.75
N SER A 323 24.78 -5.81 -3.98
CA SER A 323 26.21 -5.85 -3.68
C SER A 323 26.92 -5.45 -4.97
N HIS A 324 27.61 -4.31 -4.96
CA HIS A 324 28.43 -3.77 -6.05
C HIS A 324 28.82 -4.78 -7.13
N TYR A 325 28.06 -4.86 -8.22
CA TYR A 325 28.52 -5.37 -9.51
C TYR A 325 27.62 -4.80 -10.60
N SER A 326 28.18 -3.89 -11.40
CA SER A 326 27.59 -3.39 -12.64
C SER A 326 27.57 -4.53 -13.64
N ASN A 327 26.44 -5.22 -13.81
CA ASN A 327 26.22 -6.08 -14.98
C ASN A 327 25.19 -5.43 -15.91
N ARG A 328 25.72 -4.94 -17.02
CA ARG A 328 25.00 -4.34 -18.14
C ARG A 328 24.42 -5.48 -18.99
N ILE A 329 23.12 -5.75 -18.88
CA ILE A 329 22.44 -6.73 -19.74
C ILE A 329 22.01 -6.02 -21.04
N SER A 330 22.48 -6.55 -22.16
CA SER A 330 22.21 -6.07 -23.53
C SER A 330 20.80 -6.48 -23.98
N ILE A 331 20.03 -5.53 -24.50
CA ILE A 331 18.76 -5.78 -25.19
C ILE A 331 18.98 -5.37 -26.65
N LYS A 332 18.79 -6.32 -27.60
CA LYS A 332 18.76 -6.03 -29.04
C LYS A 332 17.61 -5.05 -29.31
N ARG A 333 17.94 -3.85 -29.78
CA ARG A 333 16.97 -2.87 -30.28
C ARG A 333 16.60 -3.24 -31.71
N ASP A 334 15.34 -3.54 -31.96
CA ASP A 334 14.74 -3.29 -33.26
C ASP A 334 14.03 -1.93 -33.20
N THR A 335 14.46 -1.02 -34.06
CA THR A 335 14.08 0.39 -34.07
C THR A 335 12.71 0.58 -34.72
N SER A 336 11.67 0.80 -33.90
CA SER A 336 10.51 1.68 -34.19
C SER A 336 9.43 1.56 -33.11
N THR A 337 9.69 1.94 -31.86
CA THR A 337 8.66 2.08 -30.79
C THR A 337 9.25 2.79 -29.57
N ALA A 338 9.40 4.12 -29.62
CA ALA A 338 10.20 4.86 -28.63
C ALA A 338 9.42 5.41 -27.42
N LEU A 339 8.07 5.42 -27.43
CA LEU A 339 7.28 6.04 -26.36
C LEU A 339 6.65 5.02 -25.39
N ALA A 340 6.00 3.98 -25.92
CA ALA A 340 5.41 2.90 -25.11
C ALA A 340 6.49 2.09 -24.36
N ALA A 341 7.58 1.72 -25.05
CA ALA A 341 8.73 1.07 -24.43
C ALA A 341 9.38 1.94 -23.34
N ARG A 342 9.35 3.27 -23.50
CA ARG A 342 9.94 4.24 -22.56
C ARG A 342 9.07 4.49 -21.33
N LYS A 343 7.73 4.50 -21.46
CA LYS A 343 6.78 4.50 -20.31
C LYS A 343 6.92 3.22 -19.48
N MET A 344 6.99 2.07 -20.13
CA MET A 344 7.24 0.78 -19.48
C MET A 344 8.61 0.79 -18.77
N PHE A 345 9.67 1.25 -19.43
CA PHE A 345 11.00 1.40 -18.80
C PHE A 345 11.00 2.36 -17.59
N LEU A 346 10.30 3.49 -17.66
CA LEU A 346 10.24 4.48 -16.56
C LEU A 346 9.48 3.96 -15.35
N MET A 347 8.33 3.28 -15.55
CA MET A 347 7.60 2.63 -14.46
C MET A 347 8.42 1.50 -13.83
N ASP A 348 9.17 0.74 -14.63
CA ASP A 348 10.03 -0.36 -14.16
C ASP A 348 11.28 0.10 -13.40
N THR A 349 11.86 1.25 -13.78
CA THR A 349 13.06 1.80 -13.10
C THR A 349 12.70 2.38 -11.73
N VAL A 350 11.52 3.00 -11.60
CA VAL A 350 10.96 3.45 -10.31
C VAL A 350 10.62 2.26 -9.42
N TRP A 351 10.20 1.12 -9.99
CA TRP A 351 9.78 -0.06 -9.22
C TRP A 351 10.92 -0.76 -8.47
N CYS A 352 12.09 -0.97 -9.09
CA CYS A 352 13.24 -1.53 -8.35
C CYS A 352 13.83 -0.55 -7.31
N TRP A 353 13.55 0.76 -7.43
CA TRP A 353 13.86 1.76 -6.39
C TRP A 353 12.81 1.80 -5.27
N ALA A 354 11.51 1.73 -5.57
CA ALA A 354 10.45 1.78 -4.56
C ALA A 354 10.42 0.55 -3.62
N LEU A 355 10.94 -0.59 -4.08
CA LEU A 355 11.10 -1.80 -3.26
C LEU A 355 12.36 -1.79 -2.38
N ALA A 356 13.31 -0.91 -2.68
CA ALA A 356 14.42 -0.57 -1.79
C ALA A 356 13.97 0.65 -0.96
N GLY A 357 13.47 0.44 0.26
CA GLY A 357 13.02 1.53 1.13
C GLY A 357 14.00 2.71 1.18
N PRO A 358 13.55 3.93 1.52
CA PRO A 358 14.34 5.14 1.35
C PRO A 358 15.66 5.06 2.12
N SER A 359 16.76 4.86 1.41
CA SER A 359 18.10 5.09 1.94
C SER A 359 18.47 6.54 1.68
N ASN A 360 18.64 7.32 2.75
CA ASN A 360 19.18 8.68 2.70
C ASN A 360 20.59 8.66 2.08
N SER A 361 20.69 8.90 0.78
CA SER A 361 21.90 9.41 0.15
C SER A 361 21.55 10.17 -1.12
N THR A 362 21.64 11.50 -1.01
CA THR A 362 21.70 12.44 -2.12
C THR A 362 22.87 12.10 -3.04
N VAL A 363 22.62 11.77 -4.31
CA VAL A 363 23.65 11.88 -5.37
C VAL A 363 23.02 12.44 -6.64
N SER A 364 23.58 13.58 -7.02
CA SER A 364 23.39 14.40 -8.22
C SER A 364 23.79 13.71 -9.53
N GLY A 365 23.11 14.09 -10.63
CA GLY A 365 23.70 14.08 -11.98
C GLY A 365 23.16 13.03 -12.95
N LEU A 366 22.11 13.39 -13.69
CA LEU A 366 21.73 12.72 -14.95
C LEU A 366 22.49 13.39 -16.10
N THR A 367 23.57 12.78 -16.59
CA THR A 367 24.16 13.10 -17.89
C THR A 367 23.68 12.10 -18.94
N SER A 368 22.94 12.61 -19.92
CA SER A 368 22.57 11.87 -21.13
C SER A 368 23.78 11.78 -22.06
N ILE A 369 24.18 10.57 -22.44
CA ILE A 369 25.05 10.37 -23.60
C ILE A 369 24.21 9.67 -24.67
N SER A 370 23.91 10.42 -25.73
CA SER A 370 23.38 9.92 -26.99
C SER A 370 24.48 9.22 -27.78
N LYS A 371 24.17 8.05 -28.32
CA LYS A 371 24.66 7.63 -29.63
C LYS A 371 23.46 7.19 -30.43
#